data_AF-A0A7J2KE07-F1
#
_entry.id   AF-A0A7J2KE07-F1
#
_cell.length_a   1.000
_cell.length_b   1.000
_cell.length_c   1.000
_cell.angle_alpha   90.00
_cell.angle_beta   90.00
_cell.angle_gamma   90.00
#
_symmetry.space_group_name_H-M   'P 1'
#
loop_
_entity.id
_entity.type
_entity.pdbx_description
1 polymer ?
#
loop_
_entity_poly.entity_id
_entity_poly.type
_entity_poly.pdbx_seq_one_letter_code
_entity_poly.pdbx_strand_id
1 'polypeptide(L)'
;INVLPSLSRLMKSGIGSEKTREDHKALADQLYDAYARGVRARDLAKIIGEVGLSSSMKRYLRFANEFEEKFIKQGFYENRSIEETLDIGWNVLSILPEEELIRIPRKIIEKYYPKHRRFK
;
A
#
# COMPACT_ATOMS: atom_id res chain seq x y z
N ILE A 1 1.49 7.60 -12.86
CA ILE A 1 2.87 7.58 -12.33
C ILE A 1 3.22 6.15 -11.97
N ASN A 2 4.44 5.66 -12.27
CA ASN A 2 4.88 4.34 -11.82
C ASN A 2 5.83 4.49 -10.62
N VAL A 3 5.43 3.97 -9.46
CA VAL A 3 6.18 4.12 -8.21
C VAL A 3 7.41 3.22 -8.11
N LEU A 4 7.44 2.06 -8.79
CA LEU A 4 8.57 1.12 -8.70
C LEU A 4 9.90 1.68 -9.22
N PRO A 5 9.96 2.37 -10.37
CA PRO A 5 11.19 3.03 -10.82
C PRO A 5 11.39 4.41 -10.17
N SER A 6 10.44 4.92 -9.39
CA SER A 6 10.50 6.26 -8.80
C SER A 6 11.28 6.25 -7.48
N LEU A 7 12.11 7.28 -7.25
CA LEU A 7 12.89 7.39 -6.03
C LEU A 7 13.02 8.86 -5.58
N SER A 8 12.73 9.11 -4.30
CA SER A 8 13.14 10.33 -3.62
C SER A 8 14.20 10.01 -2.57
N ARG A 9 15.46 10.39 -2.84
CA ARG A 9 16.59 10.15 -1.94
C ARG A 9 16.47 10.90 -0.61
N LEU A 10 15.72 12.00 -0.60
CA LEU A 10 15.53 12.86 0.57
C LEU A 10 14.24 12.57 1.34
N MET A 11 13.41 11.61 0.90
CA MET A 11 12.13 11.28 1.53
C MET A 11 12.27 11.07 3.04
N LYS A 12 13.30 10.35 3.49
CA LYS A 12 13.52 10.06 4.92
C LYS A 12 13.60 11.34 5.77
N SER A 13 14.13 12.42 5.21
CA SER A 13 14.27 13.70 5.90
C SER A 13 12.96 14.52 5.90
N GLY A 14 11.96 14.15 5.09
CA GLY A 14 10.73 14.91 4.89
C GLY A 14 9.47 14.32 5.54
N ILE A 15 9.59 13.19 6.23
CA ILE A 15 8.44 12.43 6.76
C ILE A 15 8.56 12.18 8.27
N GLY A 16 7.47 11.75 8.90
CA GLY A 16 7.42 11.34 10.31
C GLY A 16 6.52 12.23 11.15
N SER A 17 6.50 12.01 12.47
CA SER A 17 5.50 12.58 13.40
C SER A 17 5.41 14.11 13.40
N GLU A 18 6.50 14.81 13.09
CA GLU A 18 6.54 16.29 13.10
C GLU A 18 6.32 16.92 11.71
N LYS A 19 6.23 16.10 10.66
CA LYS A 19 6.14 16.57 9.26
C LYS A 19 4.92 16.06 8.53
N THR A 20 4.59 14.79 8.74
CA THR A 20 3.44 14.12 8.12
C THR A 20 2.66 13.35 9.18
N ARG A 21 3.13 12.13 9.49
CA ARG A 21 2.52 11.18 10.43
C ARG A 21 3.53 10.08 10.71
N GLU A 22 3.46 9.47 11.88
CA GLU A 22 4.46 8.51 12.38
C GLU A 22 4.51 7.19 11.58
N ASP A 23 3.43 6.84 10.89
CA ASP A 23 3.26 5.61 10.09
C ASP A 23 3.78 5.72 8.65
N HIS A 24 4.05 6.95 8.18
CA HIS A 24 4.34 7.22 6.76
C HIS A 24 5.43 6.31 6.19
N LYS A 25 6.60 6.22 6.84
CA LYS A 25 7.72 5.40 6.31
C LYS A 25 7.34 3.93 6.20
N ALA A 26 6.78 3.37 7.26
CA ALA A 26 6.44 1.96 7.35
C ALA A 26 5.35 1.59 6.34
N LEU A 27 4.33 2.45 6.20
CA LEU A 27 3.26 2.26 5.24
C LEU A 27 3.79 2.33 3.80
N ALA A 28 4.62 3.34 3.48
CA ALA A 28 5.20 3.47 2.14
C ALA A 28 6.05 2.26 1.75
N ASP A 29 6.87 1.74 2.68
CA ASP A 29 7.68 0.54 2.45
C ASP A 29 6.82 -0.71 2.20
N GLN A 30 5.74 -0.87 2.98
CA GLN A 30 4.83 -2.00 2.83
C GLN A 30 4.02 -1.93 1.53
N LEU A 31 3.52 -0.74 1.16
CA LEU A 31 2.81 -0.53 -0.11
C LEU A 31 3.71 -0.82 -1.31
N TYR A 32 4.97 -0.36 -1.27
CA TYR A 32 5.94 -0.61 -2.33
C TYR A 32 6.21 -2.11 -2.51
N ASP A 33 6.46 -2.83 -1.41
CA ASP A 33 6.71 -4.27 -1.42
C ASP A 33 5.51 -5.07 -1.93
N ALA A 34 4.32 -4.75 -1.44
CA ALA A 34 3.07 -5.37 -1.85
C ALA A 34 2.78 -5.11 -3.34
N TYR A 35 3.02 -3.89 -3.81
CA TYR A 35 2.81 -3.55 -5.22
C TYR A 35 3.79 -4.31 -6.12
N ALA A 36 5.07 -4.38 -5.75
CA ALA A 36 6.06 -5.17 -6.49
C ALA A 36 5.69 -6.67 -6.55
N ARG A 37 5.16 -7.25 -5.47
CA ARG A 37 4.64 -8.63 -5.46
C ARG A 37 3.42 -8.79 -6.35
N GLY A 38 2.50 -7.83 -6.32
CA GLY A 38 1.29 -7.86 -7.15
C GLY A 38 1.58 -7.74 -8.64
N VAL A 39 2.55 -6.90 -9.03
CA VAL A 39 3.04 -6.84 -10.43
C VAL A 39 3.63 -8.18 -10.87
N ARG A 40 4.47 -8.82 -10.04
CA ARG A 40 4.98 -10.17 -10.33
C ARG A 40 3.86 -11.21 -10.46
N ALA A 41 2.84 -11.14 -9.60
CA ALA A 41 1.67 -12.02 -9.68
C ALA A 41 0.87 -11.80 -10.97
N ARG A 42 0.74 -10.53 -11.41
CA ARG A 42 0.11 -10.17 -12.70
C ARG A 42 0.88 -10.74 -13.88
N ASP A 43 2.21 -10.66 -13.85
CA ASP A 43 3.04 -11.20 -14.93
C ASP A 43 2.97 -12.73 -14.99
N LEU A 44 2.96 -13.41 -13.84
CA LEU A 44 2.75 -14.86 -13.81
C LEU A 44 1.34 -15.23 -14.30
N ALA A 45 0.31 -14.47 -13.93
CA ALA A 45 -1.06 -14.71 -14.38
C ALA A 45 -1.20 -14.63 -15.91
N LYS A 46 -0.42 -13.79 -16.59
CA LYS A 46 -0.41 -13.74 -18.07
C LYS A 46 0.12 -15.03 -18.70
N ILE A 47 0.93 -15.80 -17.97
CA ILE A 47 1.55 -17.04 -18.46
C ILE A 47 0.67 -18.26 -18.12
N ILE A 48 0.18 -18.36 -16.88
CA ILE A 48 -0.52 -19.57 -16.39
C ILE A 48 -2.03 -19.37 -16.15
N GLY A 49 -2.55 -18.16 -16.39
CA GLY A 49 -3.91 -17.75 -16.04
C GLY A 49 -4.08 -17.41 -14.55
N GLU A 50 -5.03 -16.55 -14.23
CA GLU A 50 -5.30 -16.16 -12.83
C GLU A 50 -5.72 -17.35 -11.95
N VAL A 51 -6.45 -18.32 -12.52
CA VAL A 51 -6.88 -19.53 -11.79
C VAL A 51 -5.71 -20.33 -11.24
N GLY A 52 -4.58 -20.33 -11.95
CA GLY A 52 -3.34 -21.03 -11.57
C GLY A 52 -2.54 -20.34 -10.47
N LEU A 53 -2.90 -19.11 -10.07
CA LEU A 53 -2.22 -18.43 -8.97
C LEU A 53 -2.59 -19.03 -7.61
N SER A 54 -1.62 -19.02 -6.68
CA SER A 54 -1.87 -19.32 -5.27
C SER A 54 -2.82 -18.29 -4.64
N SER A 55 -3.46 -18.64 -3.53
CA SER A 55 -4.38 -17.75 -2.83
C SER A 55 -3.72 -16.44 -2.38
N SER A 56 -2.46 -16.49 -1.93
CA SER A 56 -1.68 -15.30 -1.58
C SER A 56 -1.39 -14.45 -2.82
N MET A 57 -0.95 -15.06 -3.94
CA MET A 57 -0.69 -14.32 -5.18
C MET A 57 -1.94 -13.66 -5.76
N LYS A 58 -3.11 -14.31 -5.67
CA LYS A 58 -4.40 -13.71 -6.05
C LYS A 58 -4.71 -12.46 -5.23
N ARG A 59 -4.42 -12.47 -3.92
CA ARG A 59 -4.59 -11.29 -3.05
C ARG A 59 -3.63 -10.16 -3.41
N TYR A 60 -2.36 -10.46 -3.70
CA TYR A 60 -1.40 -9.47 -4.17
C TYR A 60 -1.76 -8.89 -5.55
N LEU A 61 -2.27 -9.72 -6.46
CA LEU A 61 -2.79 -9.26 -7.75
C LEU A 61 -3.96 -8.28 -7.54
N ARG A 62 -4.93 -8.65 -6.69
CA ARG A 62 -6.05 -7.78 -6.33
C ARG A 62 -5.56 -6.48 -5.68
N PHE A 63 -4.61 -6.55 -4.75
CA PHE A 63 -4.00 -5.39 -4.14
C PHE A 63 -3.39 -4.46 -5.18
N ALA A 64 -2.64 -4.97 -6.16
CA ALA A 64 -2.01 -4.12 -7.17
C ALA A 64 -3.03 -3.36 -8.02
N ASN A 65 -4.12 -4.01 -8.42
CA ASN A 65 -5.20 -3.38 -9.18
C ASN A 65 -5.88 -2.26 -8.36
N GLU A 66 -6.18 -2.54 -7.08
CA GLU A 66 -6.82 -1.58 -6.18
C GLU A 66 -5.86 -0.42 -5.82
N PHE A 67 -4.57 -0.68 -5.72
CA PHE A 67 -3.54 0.34 -5.53
C PHE A 67 -3.46 1.28 -6.72
N GLU A 68 -3.49 0.76 -7.94
CA GLU A 68 -3.53 1.59 -9.15
C GLU A 68 -4.81 2.44 -9.21
N GLU A 69 -5.97 1.84 -8.96
CA GLU A 69 -7.26 2.53 -9.10
C GLU A 69 -7.59 3.50 -7.97
N LYS A 70 -7.13 3.24 -6.74
CA LYS A 70 -7.49 4.08 -5.57
C LYS A 70 -6.35 4.96 -5.08
N PHE A 71 -5.12 4.47 -5.11
CA PHE A 71 -3.97 5.20 -4.57
C PHE A 71 -3.27 6.02 -5.66
N ILE A 72 -2.95 5.41 -6.81
CA ILE A 72 -2.22 6.09 -7.90
C ILE A 72 -3.13 7.01 -8.70
N LYS A 73 -4.33 6.55 -9.05
CA LYS A 73 -5.30 7.34 -9.79
C LYS A 73 -5.88 8.42 -8.89
N GLN A 74 -5.86 9.64 -9.40
CA GLN A 74 -6.35 10.84 -8.74
C GLN A 74 -7.02 11.73 -9.79
N GLY A 75 -8.13 12.36 -9.43
CA GLY A 75 -8.83 13.29 -10.31
C GLY A 75 -7.97 14.52 -10.63
N PHE A 76 -8.19 15.13 -11.79
CA PHE A 76 -7.43 16.31 -12.22
C PHE A 76 -7.51 17.49 -11.23
N TYR A 77 -8.67 17.65 -10.58
CA TYR A 77 -8.93 18.70 -9.58
C TYR A 77 -8.92 18.17 -8.14
N GLU A 78 -8.58 16.90 -7.94
CA GLU A 78 -8.51 16.31 -6.61
C GLU A 78 -7.18 16.71 -5.96
N ASN A 79 -7.24 17.30 -4.76
CA ASN A 79 -6.07 17.67 -3.98
C ASN A 79 -6.09 16.91 -2.66
N ARG A 80 -5.24 15.88 -2.54
CA ARG A 80 -5.17 15.03 -1.36
C ARG A 80 -4.18 15.59 -0.34
N SER A 81 -4.59 15.68 0.91
CA SER A 81 -3.68 15.86 2.02
C SER A 81 -2.79 14.61 2.20
N ILE A 82 -1.71 14.74 2.95
CA ILE A 82 -0.86 13.59 3.26
C ILE A 82 -1.59 12.58 4.13
N GLU A 83 -2.42 13.03 5.08
CA GLU A 83 -3.25 12.17 5.94
C GLU A 83 -4.26 11.38 5.13
N GLU A 84 -4.95 12.02 4.18
CA GLU A 84 -5.88 11.35 3.27
C GLU A 84 -5.15 10.30 2.42
N THR A 85 -3.98 10.64 1.90
CA THR A 85 -3.15 9.70 1.13
C THR A 85 -2.75 8.48 1.96
N LEU A 86 -2.30 8.69 3.20
CA LEU A 86 -1.93 7.61 4.10
C LEU A 86 -3.15 6.74 4.48
N ASP A 87 -4.33 7.35 4.68
CA ASP A 87 -5.57 6.63 4.97
C ASP A 87 -6.04 5.78 3.79
N ILE A 88 -5.95 6.29 2.55
CA ILE A 88 -6.17 5.50 1.33
C ILE A 88 -5.18 4.33 1.28
N GLY A 89 -3.90 4.57 1.59
CA GLY A 89 -2.87 3.53 1.65
C GLY A 89 -3.25 2.38 2.59
N TRP A 90 -3.72 2.70 3.81
CA TRP A 90 -4.20 1.71 4.77
C TRP A 90 -5.43 0.93 4.27
N ASN A 91 -6.39 1.62 3.65
CA ASN A 91 -7.59 1.00 3.11
C ASN A 91 -7.30 0.04 1.95
N VAL A 92 -6.33 0.37 1.09
CA VAL A 92 -5.91 -0.57 0.03
C VAL A 92 -5.11 -1.73 0.63
N LEU A 93 -4.27 -1.45 1.62
CA LEU A 93 -3.44 -2.46 2.25
C LEU A 93 -4.24 -3.52 3.02
N SER A 94 -5.44 -3.18 3.51
CA SER A 94 -6.32 -4.12 4.22
C SER A 94 -6.90 -5.25 3.35
N ILE A 95 -6.60 -5.26 2.04
CA ILE A 95 -6.84 -6.40 1.15
C ILE A 95 -5.96 -7.59 1.53
N LEU A 96 -4.76 -7.30 2.05
CA LEU A 96 -3.81 -8.30 2.48
C LEU A 96 -4.11 -8.71 3.94
N PRO A 97 -3.87 -9.98 4.30
CA PRO A 97 -3.91 -10.42 5.69
C PRO A 97 -2.88 -9.65 6.53
N GLU A 98 -3.18 -9.44 7.82
CA GLU A 98 -2.27 -8.75 8.74
C GLU A 98 -0.91 -9.44 8.84
N GLU A 99 -0.89 -10.77 8.68
CA GLU A 99 0.33 -11.60 8.71
C GLU A 99 1.28 -11.29 7.56
N GLU A 100 0.79 -10.70 6.45
CA GLU A 100 1.60 -10.28 5.31
C GLU A 100 2.19 -8.87 5.50
N LEU A 101 1.81 -8.14 6.55
CA LEU A 101 2.24 -6.75 6.82
C LEU A 101 3.59 -6.68 7.56
N ILE A 102 4.57 -7.43 7.06
CA ILE A 102 5.87 -7.69 7.74
C ILE A 102 6.77 -6.45 7.86
N ARG A 103 6.55 -5.40 7.07
CA ARG A 103 7.36 -4.16 7.11
C ARG A 103 6.80 -3.12 8.08
N ILE A 104 5.65 -3.38 8.69
CA ILE A 104 4.99 -2.44 9.58
C ILE A 104 5.15 -2.91 11.04
N PRO A 105 5.70 -2.07 11.93
CA PRO A 105 5.75 -2.40 13.36
C PRO A 105 4.35 -2.66 13.92
N ARG A 106 4.22 -3.65 14.81
CA ARG A 106 2.96 -4.04 15.46
C ARG A 106 2.17 -2.85 16.02
N LYS A 107 2.86 -1.95 16.73
CA LYS A 107 2.29 -0.72 17.32
C LYS A 107 1.61 0.21 16.29
N ILE A 108 2.10 0.23 15.05
CA ILE A 108 1.55 1.04 13.97
C ILE A 108 0.30 0.36 13.39
N ILE A 109 0.33 -0.97 13.22
CA ILE A 109 -0.84 -1.75 12.79
C ILE A 109 -1.99 -1.56 13.78
N GLU A 110 -1.72 -1.73 15.08
CA GLU A 110 -2.75 -1.59 16.12
C GLU A 110 -3.39 -0.20 16.16
N LYS A 111 -2.64 0.84 15.80
CA LYS A 111 -3.11 2.23 15.83
C LYS A 111 -3.85 2.66 14.56
N TYR A 112 -3.39 2.23 13.39
CA TYR A 112 -3.85 2.79 12.10
C TYR A 112 -4.59 1.80 11.21
N TYR A 113 -4.44 0.49 11.43
CA TYR A 113 -5.08 -0.51 10.57
C TYR A 113 -6.61 -0.42 10.68
N PRO A 114 -7.37 -0.39 9.57
CA PRO A 114 -8.81 -0.11 9.57
C PRO A 114 -9.63 -1.01 10.51
N LYS A 115 -9.23 -2.28 10.69
CA LYS A 115 -9.91 -3.23 11.57
C LYS A 115 -9.78 -2.88 13.07
N HIS A 116 -8.72 -2.18 13.45
CA HIS A 116 -8.47 -1.76 14.84
C HIS A 116 -8.86 -0.31 15.10
N ARG A 117 -9.01 0.48 14.03
CA ARG A 117 -9.42 1.87 14.09
C ARG A 117 -10.88 1.93 14.58
N ARG A 118 -11.07 2.16 15.89
CA ARG A 118 -12.38 2.51 16.44
C ARG A 118 -12.81 3.81 15.75
N PHE A 119 -13.92 3.77 15.01
CA PHE A 119 -14.62 4.99 14.63
C PHE A 119 -14.91 5.75 15.93
N LYS A 120 -14.30 6.93 16.06
CA LYS A 120 -14.58 7.88 17.13
C LYS A 120 -15.56 8.89 16.59
#